data_AF-A0A3M5WLN2-F1
#
_entry.id   AF-A0A3M5WLN2-F1
#
_cell.length_a   1.000
_cell.length_b   1.000
_cell.length_c   1.000
_cell.angle_alpha   90.00
_cell.angle_beta   90.00
_cell.angle_gamma   90.00
#
_symmetry.space_group_name_H-M   'P 1'
#
loop_
_entity.id
_entity.type
_entity.pdbx_description
1 polymer ?
#
loop_
_entity_poly.entity_id
_entity_poly.type
_entity_poly.pdbx_seq_one_letter_code
_entity_poly.pdbx_strand_id
1 'polypeptide(L)'
;MQYDAPVTATEFSSFLTATSLTDSTTAAISTLLALDSASTVNLASWDGVNALEIPTGQTGTTDVITGTIAGALGDLVSLNVTPDVAAAKAIILDSQANLHVNITPTVATDAAADVSSQARIAVSADASAITQFVLTTGTGDDLIIVSGDQNNFIDAGAGNDTIITGNGNNTVIAGAGNNNVITGSGNDTIVLSGTNHADVVNAGAGYDVVQLDGSVADYTFVTGNNFNVNLTGAQTAAITGAEFLTFVGTAGTETVVLAQSEAEASALRLYDGLLGRDADLGGAQNFANQVNAGTSLTDIANEFLNSDEFVNTSTLAPINTLYNELLGRTTGADGGGLQTWQTLLANGGTLGDVAAGIAGSAEAQRFDQSNAEFVQDLYAAALGRNADQAGLDNWVNNLFNGSTRADVAKAIVNSDEAALKADSDFIDNLYLTATGRASDTAGKATFTDILANGGTQADVAIGIVGSVEAVAHNDNVIVLHGAV
;
A
#
# COMPACT_ATOMS: atom_id res chain seq x y z
N MET A 1 8.24 -42.43 13.48
CA MET A 1 6.83 -42.84 13.72
C MET A 1 6.48 -43.86 12.65
N GLN A 2 6.03 -45.05 13.02
CA GLN A 2 5.61 -46.06 12.04
C GLN A 2 4.18 -45.67 11.61
N TYR A 3 4.06 -45.02 10.44
CA TYR A 3 2.80 -44.48 9.94
C TYR A 3 1.96 -45.59 9.29
N ASP A 4 0.96 -46.10 10.00
CA ASP A 4 0.00 -47.09 9.47
C ASP A 4 -1.39 -46.47 9.14
N ALA A 5 -1.54 -45.13 9.16
CA ALA A 5 -2.78 -44.42 8.84
C ALA A 5 -2.55 -43.00 8.29
N PRO A 6 -3.53 -42.39 7.57
CA PRO A 6 -3.51 -40.96 7.22
C PRO A 6 -3.41 -40.08 8.46
N VAL A 7 -2.65 -38.98 8.36
CA VAL A 7 -2.45 -38.04 9.48
C VAL A 7 -3.69 -37.19 9.62
N THR A 8 -4.20 -37.01 10.84
CA THR A 8 -5.33 -36.09 11.04
C THR A 8 -4.88 -34.64 10.78
N ALA A 9 -5.78 -33.79 10.29
CA ALA A 9 -5.45 -32.38 10.05
C ALA A 9 -4.95 -31.67 11.33
N THR A 10 -5.48 -32.04 12.50
CA THR A 10 -5.04 -31.52 13.80
C THR A 10 -3.62 -31.95 14.17
N GLU A 11 -3.27 -33.22 13.93
CA GLU A 11 -1.90 -33.71 14.16
C GLU A 11 -0.92 -33.03 13.21
N PHE A 12 -1.29 -32.82 11.95
CA PHE A 12 -0.44 -32.15 10.98
C PHE A 12 -0.27 -30.65 11.30
N SER A 13 -1.32 -29.95 11.72
CA SER A 13 -1.22 -28.58 12.21
C SER A 13 -0.30 -28.48 13.45
N SER A 14 -0.36 -29.47 14.34
CA SER A 14 0.57 -29.57 15.49
C SER A 14 2.01 -29.84 15.05
N PHE A 15 2.22 -30.59 13.97
CA PHE A 15 3.54 -30.78 13.37
C PHE A 15 4.09 -29.46 12.82
N LEU A 16 3.31 -28.73 12.00
CA LEU A 16 3.76 -27.45 11.41
C LEU A 16 4.19 -26.46 12.51
N THR A 17 3.41 -26.33 13.57
CA THR A 17 3.73 -25.43 14.70
C THR A 17 4.92 -25.90 15.56
N ALA A 18 5.31 -27.17 15.48
CA ALA A 18 6.46 -27.72 16.20
C ALA A 18 7.77 -27.68 15.38
N THR A 19 7.69 -27.42 14.07
CA THR A 19 8.85 -27.25 13.19
C THR A 19 9.46 -25.84 13.33
N SER A 20 10.63 -25.63 12.73
CA SER A 20 11.24 -24.30 12.60
C SER A 20 10.69 -23.47 11.45
N LEU A 21 9.55 -23.86 10.88
CA LEU A 21 8.90 -23.11 9.81
C LEU A 21 8.43 -21.74 10.31
N THR A 22 8.44 -20.77 9.41
CA THR A 22 7.90 -19.44 9.72
C THR A 22 6.38 -19.47 9.82
N ASP A 23 5.81 -18.51 10.55
CA ASP A 23 4.35 -18.36 10.67
C ASP A 23 3.69 -18.14 9.30
N SER A 24 4.34 -17.41 8.39
CA SER A 24 3.92 -17.24 6.99
C SER A 24 3.82 -18.56 6.25
N THR A 25 4.85 -19.40 6.35
CA THR A 25 4.92 -20.69 5.66
C THR A 25 3.93 -21.68 6.25
N THR A 26 3.78 -21.69 7.58
CA THR A 26 2.77 -22.47 8.29
C THR A 26 1.35 -22.07 7.87
N ALA A 27 1.08 -20.76 7.75
CA ALA A 27 -0.21 -20.25 7.28
C ALA A 27 -0.47 -20.66 5.82
N ALA A 28 0.50 -20.49 4.92
CA ALA A 28 0.38 -20.87 3.52
C ALA A 28 0.02 -22.37 3.36
N ILE A 29 0.73 -23.26 4.07
CA ILE A 29 0.44 -24.70 4.05
C ILE A 29 -0.95 -24.99 4.64
N SER A 30 -1.27 -24.37 5.78
CA SER A 30 -2.54 -24.59 6.48
C SER A 30 -3.74 -24.22 5.62
N THR A 31 -3.66 -23.07 4.93
CA THR A 31 -4.72 -22.61 4.04
C THR A 31 -4.77 -23.46 2.77
N LEU A 32 -3.63 -23.78 2.15
CA LEU A 32 -3.56 -24.59 0.91
C LEU A 32 -4.22 -25.98 1.08
N LEU A 33 -4.10 -26.54 2.29
CA LEU A 33 -4.65 -27.84 2.63
C LEU A 33 -6.03 -27.76 3.32
N ALA A 34 -6.58 -26.55 3.51
CA ALA A 34 -7.82 -26.31 4.25
C ALA A 34 -7.88 -27.07 5.60
N LEU A 35 -6.81 -26.97 6.41
CA LEU A 35 -6.65 -27.79 7.62
C LEU A 35 -7.71 -27.54 8.70
N ASP A 36 -8.47 -26.44 8.60
CA ASP A 36 -9.59 -26.11 9.47
C ASP A 36 -10.83 -26.99 9.24
N SER A 37 -10.97 -27.54 8.03
CA SER A 37 -12.13 -28.28 7.57
C SER A 37 -11.78 -29.69 7.06
N ALA A 38 -10.53 -29.92 6.67
CA ALA A 38 -10.02 -31.23 6.28
C ALA A 38 -10.03 -32.21 7.46
N SER A 39 -10.39 -33.47 7.18
CA SER A 39 -10.31 -34.55 8.18
C SER A 39 -8.91 -35.14 8.30
N THR A 40 -8.24 -35.34 7.16
CA THR A 40 -6.93 -36.00 7.06
C THR A 40 -6.07 -35.37 5.97
N VAL A 41 -4.75 -35.52 6.10
CA VAL A 41 -3.75 -35.09 5.11
C VAL A 41 -2.97 -36.32 4.63
N ASN A 42 -2.80 -36.48 3.31
CA ASN A 42 -1.95 -37.53 2.76
C ASN A 42 -0.48 -37.08 2.76
N LEU A 43 0.32 -37.65 3.66
CA LEU A 43 1.72 -37.31 3.87
C LEU A 43 2.66 -38.41 3.34
N ALA A 44 3.67 -38.06 2.57
CA ALA A 44 4.80 -38.92 2.25
C ALA A 44 6.10 -38.39 2.84
N SER A 45 7.06 -39.28 3.12
CA SER A 45 8.44 -38.90 3.40
C SER A 45 9.34 -39.11 2.19
N TRP A 46 10.36 -38.27 2.06
CA TRP A 46 11.32 -38.33 0.96
C TRP A 46 12.73 -37.97 1.41
N ASP A 47 13.72 -38.70 0.91
CA ASP A 47 15.14 -38.44 1.17
C ASP A 47 15.81 -37.62 0.05
N GLY A 48 15.03 -37.11 -0.89
CA GLY A 48 15.49 -36.30 -2.01
C GLY A 48 15.92 -37.09 -3.25
N VAL A 49 16.11 -38.41 -3.17
CA VAL A 49 16.69 -39.19 -4.27
C VAL A 49 15.87 -40.43 -4.61
N ASN A 50 15.41 -41.15 -3.59
CA ASN A 50 14.67 -42.38 -3.74
C ASN A 50 13.17 -42.13 -3.94
N ALA A 51 12.41 -43.20 -4.19
CA ALA A 51 10.96 -43.10 -4.31
C ALA A 51 10.32 -42.63 -2.99
N LEU A 52 9.17 -41.98 -3.09
CA LEU A 52 8.40 -41.54 -1.94
C LEU A 52 8.07 -42.72 -1.01
N GLU A 53 8.27 -42.52 0.29
CA GLU A 53 7.82 -43.43 1.32
C GLU A 53 6.39 -43.04 1.74
N ILE A 54 5.41 -43.76 1.18
CA ILE A 54 3.99 -43.52 1.45
C ILE A 54 3.50 -44.50 2.54
N PRO A 55 2.89 -44.00 3.63
CA PRO A 55 2.20 -44.82 4.62
C PRO A 55 1.16 -45.77 4.01
N THR A 56 1.15 -47.03 4.46
CA THR A 56 0.31 -48.14 3.93
C THR A 56 -1.19 -47.87 3.97
N GLY A 57 -1.65 -46.95 4.82
CA GLY A 57 -3.07 -46.60 5.00
C GLY A 57 -3.60 -45.46 4.11
N GLN A 58 -2.78 -44.85 3.26
CA GLN A 58 -3.21 -43.75 2.38
C GLN A 58 -3.64 -44.28 0.99
N THR A 59 -4.82 -43.86 0.52
CA THR A 59 -5.39 -44.31 -0.78
C THR A 59 -5.60 -43.18 -1.79
N GLY A 60 -5.01 -42.01 -1.54
CA GLY A 60 -5.11 -40.81 -2.40
C GLY A 60 -3.76 -40.35 -2.94
N THR A 61 -3.78 -39.28 -3.74
CA THR A 61 -2.56 -38.56 -4.13
C THR A 61 -1.89 -37.96 -2.91
N THR A 62 -0.56 -37.95 -2.89
CA THR A 62 0.21 -37.31 -1.81
C THR A 62 -0.11 -35.81 -1.80
N ASP A 63 -0.59 -35.29 -0.68
CA ASP A 63 -0.85 -33.86 -0.50
C ASP A 63 0.45 -33.14 -0.10
N VAL A 64 1.21 -33.74 0.82
CA VAL A 64 2.43 -33.15 1.39
C VAL A 64 3.58 -34.13 1.34
N ILE A 65 4.77 -33.65 0.99
CA ILE A 65 6.03 -34.37 1.12
C ILE A 65 6.84 -33.70 2.22
N THR A 66 7.40 -34.49 3.13
CA THR A 66 8.35 -34.01 4.16
C THR A 66 9.68 -34.74 4.03
N GLY A 67 10.80 -34.06 4.29
CA GLY A 67 12.11 -34.71 4.21
C GLY A 67 13.22 -33.95 4.92
N THR A 68 13.95 -34.62 5.80
CA THR A 68 15.27 -34.13 6.24
C THR A 68 16.32 -34.71 5.30
N ILE A 69 16.89 -33.87 4.45
CA ILE A 69 17.85 -34.28 3.44
C ILE A 69 19.24 -34.30 4.08
N ALA A 70 19.90 -35.46 4.03
CA ALA A 70 21.20 -35.63 4.62
C ALA A 70 22.29 -34.96 3.79
N GLY A 71 23.18 -34.22 4.45
CA GLY A 71 24.39 -33.63 3.87
C GLY A 71 24.96 -32.55 4.77
N ALA A 72 26.22 -32.19 4.55
CA ALA A 72 26.90 -31.11 5.26
C ALA A 72 26.86 -29.81 4.45
N LEU A 73 27.15 -28.68 5.10
CA LEU A 73 27.26 -27.38 4.44
C LEU A 73 28.25 -27.45 3.27
N GLY A 74 27.79 -27.06 2.07
CA GLY A 74 28.54 -27.08 0.83
C GLY A 74 28.49 -28.40 0.04
N ASP A 75 27.87 -29.46 0.59
CA ASP A 75 27.49 -30.62 -0.22
C ASP A 75 26.37 -30.20 -1.19
N LEU A 76 26.38 -30.72 -2.42
CA LEU A 76 25.30 -30.51 -3.39
C LEU A 76 24.45 -31.78 -3.52
N VAL A 77 23.16 -31.66 -3.24
CA VAL A 77 22.17 -32.73 -3.40
C VAL A 77 21.15 -32.33 -4.46
N SER A 78 21.24 -32.95 -5.64
CA SER A 78 20.24 -32.77 -6.69
C SER A 78 19.04 -33.67 -6.43
N LEU A 79 17.87 -33.07 -6.31
CA LEU A 79 16.65 -33.78 -5.98
C LEU A 79 16.05 -34.50 -7.21
N ASN A 80 15.64 -35.75 -7.04
CA ASN A 80 15.01 -36.55 -8.09
C ASN A 80 13.50 -36.32 -8.15
N VAL A 81 13.07 -35.24 -8.82
CA VAL A 81 11.65 -34.88 -8.94
C VAL A 81 10.93 -35.79 -9.93
N THR A 82 10.16 -36.74 -9.43
CA THR A 82 9.28 -37.62 -10.23
C THR A 82 7.90 -36.98 -10.43
N PRO A 83 7.05 -37.51 -11.34
CA PRO A 83 5.67 -37.04 -11.48
C PRO A 83 4.86 -37.11 -10.17
N ASP A 84 5.12 -38.11 -9.33
CA ASP A 84 4.44 -38.24 -8.03
C ASP A 84 4.90 -37.15 -7.05
N VAL A 85 6.19 -36.75 -7.09
CA VAL A 85 6.71 -35.61 -6.33
C VAL A 85 6.08 -34.31 -6.83
N ALA A 86 6.01 -34.13 -8.15
CA ALA A 86 5.43 -32.95 -8.77
C ALA A 86 3.92 -32.78 -8.54
N ALA A 87 3.22 -33.86 -8.18
CA ALA A 87 1.80 -33.84 -7.88
C ALA A 87 1.47 -33.39 -6.44
N ALA A 88 2.47 -33.30 -5.55
CA ALA A 88 2.26 -32.81 -4.19
C ALA A 88 1.93 -31.32 -4.19
N LYS A 89 1.07 -30.90 -3.25
CA LYS A 89 0.70 -29.50 -3.04
C LYS A 89 1.76 -28.76 -2.25
N ALA A 90 2.37 -29.43 -1.27
CA ALA A 90 3.43 -28.86 -0.45
C ALA A 90 4.62 -29.82 -0.34
N ILE A 91 5.83 -29.29 -0.45
CA ILE A 91 7.08 -30.00 -0.19
C ILE A 91 7.84 -29.26 0.89
N ILE A 92 8.05 -29.92 2.03
CA ILE A 92 8.71 -29.35 3.20
C ILE A 92 10.03 -30.10 3.39
N LEU A 93 11.12 -29.48 2.94
CA LEU A 93 12.46 -30.03 3.13
C LEU A 93 13.13 -29.34 4.33
N ASP A 94 14.17 -29.98 4.85
CA ASP A 94 15.12 -29.40 5.81
C ASP A 94 16.50 -29.99 5.50
N SER A 95 17.49 -29.13 5.28
CA SER A 95 18.84 -29.51 4.87
C SER A 95 19.85 -28.45 5.28
N GLN A 96 21.07 -28.89 5.61
CA GLN A 96 22.24 -28.02 5.66
C GLN A 96 23.07 -28.08 4.38
N ALA A 97 22.83 -29.08 3.53
CA ALA A 97 23.43 -29.18 2.21
C ALA A 97 22.68 -28.32 1.20
N ASN A 98 23.39 -27.89 0.17
CA ASN A 98 22.87 -27.15 -0.97
C ASN A 98 21.96 -28.07 -1.78
N LEU A 99 20.69 -27.74 -1.89
CA LEU A 99 19.71 -28.49 -2.65
C LEU A 99 19.61 -27.92 -4.06
N HIS A 100 19.63 -28.78 -5.07
CA HIS A 100 19.20 -28.41 -6.41
C HIS A 100 17.82 -29.01 -6.67
N VAL A 101 16.81 -28.15 -6.59
CA VAL A 101 15.40 -28.46 -6.81
C VAL A 101 15.00 -27.95 -8.20
N ASN A 102 14.53 -28.84 -9.06
CA ASN A 102 13.96 -28.47 -10.36
C ASN A 102 12.62 -29.19 -10.55
N ILE A 103 11.54 -28.44 -10.45
CA ILE A 103 10.18 -28.98 -10.38
C ILE A 103 9.23 -28.18 -11.27
N THR A 104 8.32 -28.89 -11.95
CA THR A 104 7.13 -28.31 -12.58
C THR A 104 5.92 -28.90 -11.85
N PRO A 105 5.41 -28.23 -10.80
CA PRO A 105 4.23 -28.69 -10.08
C PRO A 105 3.07 -28.95 -11.04
N THR A 106 2.37 -30.06 -10.86
CA THR A 106 1.22 -30.44 -11.69
C THR A 106 -0.11 -30.02 -11.07
N VAL A 107 -0.07 -29.10 -10.09
CA VAL A 107 -1.19 -28.85 -9.17
C VAL A 107 -2.41 -28.28 -9.88
N ALA A 108 -3.57 -28.76 -9.42
CA ALA A 108 -4.87 -28.56 -10.04
C ALA A 108 -5.49 -27.19 -9.70
N THR A 109 -6.27 -26.67 -10.64
CA THR A 109 -6.95 -25.36 -10.68
C THR A 109 -7.97 -25.09 -9.54
N ASP A 110 -8.09 -25.97 -8.54
CA ASP A 110 -9.22 -26.05 -7.61
C ASP A 110 -8.83 -26.16 -6.12
N ALA A 111 -7.54 -26.27 -5.78
CA ALA A 111 -7.07 -26.12 -4.40
C ALA A 111 -6.53 -24.72 -4.19
N ALA A 112 -7.37 -23.87 -3.61
CA ALA A 112 -7.18 -22.44 -3.64
C ALA A 112 -7.31 -21.82 -2.23
N ALA A 113 -6.18 -21.32 -1.71
CA ALA A 113 -6.04 -20.61 -0.44
C ALA A 113 -5.94 -19.07 -0.58
N ASP A 114 -6.72 -18.34 0.20
CA ASP A 114 -6.56 -16.89 0.42
C ASP A 114 -5.27 -16.59 1.20
N VAL A 115 -4.47 -15.65 0.68
CA VAL A 115 -3.11 -15.33 1.15
C VAL A 115 -3.08 -14.09 2.07
N SER A 116 -4.24 -13.51 2.41
CA SER A 116 -4.35 -12.13 2.92
C SER A 116 -3.78 -11.83 4.32
N SER A 117 -3.18 -12.76 5.05
CA SER A 117 -2.34 -12.41 6.21
C SER A 117 -1.27 -13.44 6.52
N GLN A 118 -0.09 -13.27 5.94
CA GLN A 118 1.09 -14.02 6.31
C GLN A 118 2.00 -13.17 7.18
N ALA A 119 2.44 -13.69 8.34
CA ALA A 119 3.13 -12.91 9.38
C ALA A 119 4.43 -12.19 8.95
N ARG A 120 5.02 -12.58 7.81
CA ARG A 120 6.24 -11.98 7.24
C ARG A 120 5.99 -11.19 5.95
N ILE A 121 4.74 -11.06 5.52
CA ILE A 121 4.34 -10.30 4.32
C ILE A 121 3.49 -9.13 4.80
N ALA A 122 4.04 -7.93 4.74
CA ALA A 122 3.32 -6.72 5.09
C ALA A 122 2.28 -6.36 4.02
N VAL A 123 2.63 -6.56 2.74
CA VAL A 123 1.77 -6.27 1.59
C VAL A 123 1.96 -7.36 0.53
N SER A 124 0.86 -7.95 0.06
CA SER A 124 0.84 -8.87 -1.08
C SER A 124 0.55 -8.10 -2.37
N ALA A 125 1.35 -8.32 -3.41
CA ALA A 125 1.18 -7.76 -4.76
C ALA A 125 -0.21 -8.06 -5.38
N ASP A 126 -0.80 -9.19 -4.99
CA ASP A 126 -2.21 -9.49 -5.23
C ASP A 126 -2.77 -10.27 -4.04
N ALA A 127 -3.56 -9.60 -3.20
CA ALA A 127 -4.21 -10.24 -2.06
C ALA A 127 -5.34 -11.21 -2.47
N SER A 128 -5.82 -11.14 -3.72
CA SER A 128 -6.78 -12.09 -4.28
C SER A 128 -6.09 -13.30 -4.92
N ALA A 129 -4.76 -13.25 -5.08
CA ALA A 129 -3.99 -14.38 -5.58
C ALA A 129 -4.07 -15.53 -4.61
N ILE A 130 -4.10 -16.72 -5.19
CA ILE A 130 -4.33 -17.93 -4.45
C ILE A 130 -3.14 -18.86 -4.61
N THR A 131 -2.45 -19.18 -3.51
CA THR A 131 -1.34 -20.16 -3.54
C THR A 131 -1.83 -21.53 -3.97
N GLN A 132 -1.08 -22.17 -4.87
CA GLN A 132 -1.38 -23.50 -5.42
C GLN A 132 -0.26 -24.51 -5.14
N PHE A 133 0.95 -24.05 -4.85
CA PHE A 133 2.09 -24.90 -4.52
C PHE A 133 2.95 -24.25 -3.44
N VAL A 134 3.43 -25.05 -2.47
CA VAL A 134 4.38 -24.61 -1.44
C VAL A 134 5.66 -25.43 -1.51
N LEU A 135 6.82 -24.77 -1.47
CA LEU A 135 8.12 -25.41 -1.31
C LEU A 135 8.91 -24.73 -0.21
N THR A 136 9.47 -25.52 0.70
CA THR A 136 10.48 -25.08 1.67
C THR A 136 11.76 -25.87 1.50
N THR A 137 12.90 -25.20 1.67
CA THR A 137 14.21 -25.86 1.71
C THR A 137 14.84 -25.74 3.08
N GLY A 138 16.01 -25.14 3.27
CA GLY A 138 16.75 -25.28 4.53
C GLY A 138 17.71 -24.15 4.82
N THR A 139 18.92 -24.52 5.20
CA THR A 139 20.01 -23.59 5.58
C THR A 139 21.20 -23.64 4.62
N GLY A 140 21.08 -24.41 3.54
CA GLY A 140 22.11 -24.57 2.50
C GLY A 140 21.99 -23.48 1.44
N ASP A 141 23.01 -23.33 0.59
CA ASP A 141 22.92 -22.42 -0.57
C ASP A 141 22.16 -23.14 -1.71
N ASP A 142 20.85 -22.96 -1.79
CA ASP A 142 19.95 -23.75 -2.63
C ASP A 142 19.80 -23.18 -4.04
N LEU A 143 19.64 -24.05 -5.04
CA LEU A 143 19.17 -23.72 -6.39
C LEU A 143 17.76 -24.25 -6.55
N ILE A 144 16.78 -23.35 -6.53
CA ILE A 144 15.36 -23.64 -6.59
C ILE A 144 14.82 -23.17 -7.94
N ILE A 145 14.33 -24.09 -8.75
CA ILE A 145 13.69 -23.81 -10.04
C ILE A 145 12.29 -24.42 -10.00
N VAL A 146 11.28 -23.56 -9.96
CA VAL A 146 9.86 -23.95 -9.98
C VAL A 146 9.23 -23.40 -11.25
N SER A 147 8.99 -24.26 -12.23
CA SER A 147 8.39 -23.87 -13.51
C SER A 147 6.86 -24.02 -13.50
N GLY A 148 6.19 -23.38 -14.47
CA GLY A 148 4.74 -23.45 -14.67
C GLY A 148 4.07 -22.08 -14.54
N ASP A 149 2.74 -22.07 -14.53
CA ASP A 149 1.91 -20.85 -14.49
C ASP A 149 1.10 -20.71 -13.18
N GLN A 150 1.32 -21.62 -12.24
CA GLN A 150 0.63 -21.65 -10.95
C GLN A 150 1.27 -20.67 -9.97
N ASN A 151 0.46 -20.18 -9.01
CA ASN A 151 0.94 -19.31 -7.95
C ASN A 151 1.72 -20.11 -6.91
N ASN A 152 3.03 -19.90 -6.84
CA ASN A 152 3.91 -20.64 -5.94
C ASN A 152 4.20 -19.84 -4.66
N PHE A 153 4.32 -20.52 -3.53
CA PHE A 153 4.86 -19.98 -2.30
C PHE A 153 6.17 -20.69 -1.97
N ILE A 154 7.28 -19.96 -2.01
CA ILE A 154 8.63 -20.50 -1.82
C ILE A 154 9.24 -19.88 -0.57
N ASP A 155 9.70 -20.70 0.37
CA ASP A 155 10.52 -20.28 1.52
C ASP A 155 11.87 -20.99 1.45
N ALA A 156 12.89 -20.28 0.96
CA ALA A 156 14.23 -20.85 0.78
C ALA A 156 15.01 -21.00 2.10
N GLY A 157 14.55 -20.34 3.17
CA GLY A 157 15.18 -20.45 4.49
C GLY A 157 16.41 -19.56 4.66
N ALA A 158 17.58 -20.14 4.90
CA ALA A 158 18.82 -19.38 5.02
C ALA A 158 19.87 -19.95 4.08
N GLY A 159 20.85 -19.14 3.70
CA GLY A 159 21.81 -19.51 2.67
C GLY A 159 21.86 -18.44 1.59
N ASN A 160 22.77 -18.59 0.64
CA ASN A 160 22.81 -17.77 -0.55
C ASN A 160 22.04 -18.49 -1.66
N ASP A 161 20.73 -18.25 -1.71
CA ASP A 161 19.84 -19.03 -2.55
C ASP A 161 19.70 -18.43 -3.95
N THR A 162 19.55 -19.29 -4.96
CA THR A 162 19.12 -18.90 -6.31
C THR A 162 17.72 -19.46 -6.54
N ILE A 163 16.75 -18.57 -6.68
CA ILE A 163 15.34 -18.90 -6.77
C ILE A 163 14.81 -18.41 -8.11
N ILE A 164 14.23 -19.32 -8.89
CA ILE A 164 13.62 -19.05 -10.19
C ILE A 164 12.21 -19.60 -10.19
N THR A 165 11.20 -18.73 -10.27
CA THR A 165 9.80 -19.14 -10.45
C THR A 165 9.36 -18.98 -11.90
N GLY A 166 8.28 -19.67 -12.26
CA GLY A 166 7.57 -19.50 -13.51
C GLY A 166 6.61 -18.30 -13.45
N ASN A 167 5.58 -18.35 -14.28
CA ASN A 167 4.51 -17.35 -14.27
C ASN A 167 3.55 -17.59 -13.09
N GLY A 168 2.52 -16.75 -12.99
CA GLY A 168 1.59 -16.73 -11.87
C GLY A 168 2.01 -15.69 -10.83
N ASN A 169 1.14 -15.41 -9.89
CA ASN A 169 1.38 -14.48 -8.79
C ASN A 169 2.10 -15.25 -7.68
N ASN A 170 3.43 -15.25 -7.72
CA ASN A 170 4.26 -16.00 -6.80
C ASN A 170 4.55 -15.20 -5.53
N THR A 171 4.84 -15.91 -4.47
CA THR A 171 5.37 -15.36 -3.22
C THR A 171 6.68 -16.05 -2.93
N VAL A 172 7.76 -15.27 -2.89
CA VAL A 172 9.11 -15.77 -2.61
C VAL A 172 9.62 -15.13 -1.34
N ILE A 173 9.83 -15.94 -0.32
CA ILE A 173 10.66 -15.61 0.82
C ILE A 173 12.06 -16.12 0.50
N ALA A 174 12.95 -15.19 0.17
CA ALA A 174 14.34 -15.50 -0.10
C ALA A 174 15.08 -15.88 1.18
N GLY A 175 14.66 -15.31 2.31
CA GLY A 175 15.25 -15.62 3.60
C GLY A 175 16.63 -15.00 3.78
N ALA A 176 17.41 -15.51 4.73
CA ALA A 176 18.65 -14.85 5.17
C ALA A 176 19.87 -15.27 4.35
N GLY A 177 20.65 -14.30 3.86
CA GLY A 177 21.85 -14.52 3.05
C GLY A 177 21.77 -13.73 1.75
N ASN A 178 22.73 -13.88 0.85
CA ASN A 178 22.75 -13.13 -0.41
C ASN A 178 22.02 -13.93 -1.49
N ASN A 179 20.80 -13.51 -1.82
CA ASN A 179 19.94 -14.29 -2.70
C ASN A 179 19.88 -13.71 -4.11
N ASN A 180 19.60 -14.58 -5.08
CA ASN A 180 19.28 -14.22 -6.44
C ASN A 180 17.88 -14.73 -6.79
N VAL A 181 16.92 -13.82 -6.90
CA VAL A 181 15.51 -14.13 -7.13
C VAL A 181 15.12 -13.67 -8.53
N ILE A 182 14.55 -14.58 -9.31
CA ILE A 182 13.96 -14.29 -10.62
C ILE A 182 12.54 -14.85 -10.62
N THR A 183 11.55 -13.99 -10.81
CA THR A 183 10.17 -14.41 -11.02
C THR A 183 9.74 -14.18 -12.47
N GLY A 184 8.58 -14.75 -12.83
CA GLY A 184 8.05 -14.76 -14.19
C GLY A 184 7.09 -13.61 -14.46
N SER A 185 6.02 -13.88 -15.20
CA SER A 185 4.91 -12.91 -15.30
C SER A 185 3.85 -13.16 -14.23
N GLY A 186 3.18 -12.11 -13.77
CA GLY A 186 2.21 -12.16 -12.67
C GLY A 186 2.55 -11.07 -11.67
N ASN A 187 1.67 -10.81 -10.70
CA ASN A 187 1.97 -9.89 -9.59
C ASN A 187 2.64 -10.70 -8.48
N ASP A 188 3.96 -10.64 -8.43
CA ASP A 188 4.83 -11.38 -7.53
C ASP A 188 5.13 -10.57 -6.25
N THR A 189 5.25 -11.28 -5.12
CA THR A 189 5.66 -10.73 -3.83
C THR A 189 6.97 -11.36 -3.39
N ILE A 190 8.01 -10.55 -3.23
CA ILE A 190 9.36 -11.03 -2.90
C ILE A 190 9.79 -10.42 -1.57
N VAL A 191 10.13 -11.25 -0.59
CA VAL A 191 10.56 -10.84 0.74
C VAL A 191 12.04 -11.12 0.91
N LEU A 192 12.82 -10.04 1.01
CA LEU A 192 14.23 -10.05 1.36
C LEU A 192 14.35 -9.79 2.86
N SER A 193 14.94 -10.73 3.60
CA SER A 193 14.96 -10.64 5.06
C SER A 193 16.27 -11.09 5.66
N GLY A 194 16.56 -10.60 6.86
CA GLY A 194 17.79 -10.89 7.57
C GLY A 194 18.67 -9.65 7.68
N THR A 195 19.97 -9.87 7.90
CA THR A 195 20.91 -8.77 8.12
C THR A 195 22.16 -8.97 7.28
N ASN A 196 22.74 -7.88 6.77
CA ASN A 196 23.98 -7.88 5.99
C ASN A 196 23.90 -8.71 4.71
N HIS A 197 22.76 -8.66 4.01
CA HIS A 197 22.61 -9.33 2.73
C HIS A 197 22.77 -8.39 1.53
N ALA A 198 23.09 -9.02 0.39
CA ALA A 198 23.32 -8.44 -0.92
C ALA A 198 22.51 -9.21 -1.95
N ASP A 199 21.23 -8.85 -2.10
CA ASP A 199 20.31 -9.57 -2.96
C ASP A 199 20.27 -9.00 -4.38
N VAL A 200 19.92 -9.86 -5.32
CA VAL A 200 19.60 -9.49 -6.70
C VAL A 200 18.19 -10.00 -6.99
N VAL A 201 17.32 -9.09 -7.42
CA VAL A 201 15.92 -9.40 -7.71
C VAL A 201 15.57 -8.96 -9.12
N ASN A 202 15.00 -9.88 -9.88
CA ASN A 202 14.25 -9.59 -11.09
C ASN A 202 12.81 -10.08 -10.88
N ALA A 203 11.90 -9.16 -10.61
CA ALA A 203 10.50 -9.49 -10.33
C ALA A 203 9.68 -9.77 -11.61
N GLY A 204 10.31 -9.64 -12.79
CA GLY A 204 9.68 -10.06 -14.03
C GLY A 204 8.67 -9.06 -14.55
N ALA A 205 7.47 -9.54 -14.89
CA ALA A 205 6.44 -8.71 -15.52
C ALA A 205 5.13 -8.80 -14.76
N GLY A 206 4.66 -7.67 -14.26
CA GLY A 206 3.41 -7.57 -13.54
C GLY A 206 3.40 -6.27 -12.80
N TYR A 207 2.68 -6.24 -11.68
CA TYR A 207 2.85 -5.20 -10.68
C TYR A 207 3.41 -5.86 -9.42
N ASP A 208 4.72 -5.73 -9.23
CA ASP A 208 5.46 -6.57 -8.30
C ASP A 208 5.87 -5.82 -7.04
N VAL A 209 5.86 -6.55 -5.92
CA VAL A 209 6.22 -6.03 -4.60
C VAL A 209 7.53 -6.65 -4.12
N VAL A 210 8.49 -5.81 -3.73
CA VAL A 210 9.67 -6.25 -2.96
C VAL A 210 9.62 -5.68 -1.55
N GLN A 211 9.65 -6.56 -0.56
CA GLN A 211 9.73 -6.21 0.84
C GLN A 211 11.16 -6.31 1.35
N LEU A 212 11.58 -5.29 2.09
CA LEU A 212 12.86 -5.18 2.77
C LEU A 212 12.66 -4.98 4.28
N ASP A 213 13.65 -5.38 5.07
CA ASP A 213 13.68 -5.12 6.51
C ASP A 213 14.19 -3.70 6.81
N GLY A 214 13.71 -3.09 7.91
CA GLY A 214 14.16 -1.78 8.39
C GLY A 214 13.29 -0.62 7.92
N SER A 215 13.82 0.60 8.04
CA SER A 215 13.16 1.83 7.56
C SER A 215 13.75 2.25 6.22
N VAL A 216 12.97 2.96 5.39
CA VAL A 216 13.42 3.59 4.15
C VAL A 216 14.65 4.46 4.37
N ALA A 217 14.76 5.11 5.53
CA ALA A 217 15.89 5.98 5.91
C ALA A 217 17.21 5.21 6.08
N ASP A 218 17.17 3.88 6.23
CA ASP A 218 18.36 3.03 6.31
C ASP A 218 18.97 2.75 4.93
N TYR A 219 18.29 3.18 3.86
CA TYR A 219 18.65 2.91 2.46
C TYR A 219 18.96 4.19 1.69
N THR A 220 19.89 4.07 0.75
CA THR A 220 20.16 5.05 -0.29
C THR A 220 19.84 4.42 -1.64
N PHE A 221 19.01 5.11 -2.41
CA PHE A 221 18.56 4.67 -3.72
C PHE A 221 19.49 5.21 -4.81
N VAL A 222 19.95 4.31 -5.67
CA VAL A 222 20.75 4.65 -6.86
C VAL A 222 20.04 4.05 -8.07
N THR A 223 19.38 4.91 -8.85
CA THR A 223 18.71 4.48 -10.08
C THR A 223 19.76 4.11 -11.14
N GLY A 224 19.55 2.95 -11.75
CA GLY A 224 20.38 2.43 -12.85
C GLY A 224 19.68 2.57 -14.20
N ASN A 225 20.30 1.98 -15.23
CA ASN A 225 19.65 1.78 -16.52
C ASN A 225 18.70 0.58 -16.47
N ASN A 226 17.83 0.45 -17.48
CA ASN A 226 16.96 -0.72 -17.66
C ASN A 226 15.99 -0.95 -16.49
N PHE A 227 15.40 0.13 -15.96
CA PHE A 227 14.43 0.06 -14.85
C PHE A 227 14.98 -0.67 -13.62
N ASN A 228 16.26 -0.41 -13.31
CA ASN A 228 16.94 -0.94 -12.13
C ASN A 228 17.01 0.12 -11.03
N VAL A 229 16.85 -0.32 -9.78
CA VAL A 229 17.25 0.44 -8.59
C VAL A 229 18.24 -0.37 -7.75
N ASN A 230 19.35 0.26 -7.37
CA ASN A 230 20.30 -0.29 -6.42
C ASN A 230 20.12 0.39 -5.07
N LEU A 231 19.83 -0.42 -4.06
CA LEU A 231 19.76 0.01 -2.66
C LEU A 231 21.11 -0.25 -2.01
N THR A 232 21.58 0.73 -1.24
CA THR A 232 22.80 0.62 -0.42
C THR A 232 22.52 1.18 0.97
N GLY A 233 23.33 0.84 1.97
CA GLY A 233 23.12 1.33 3.35
C GLY A 233 23.27 0.20 4.36
N ALA A 234 22.26 -0.01 5.19
CA ALA A 234 22.23 -1.14 6.13
C ALA A 234 22.33 -2.49 5.40
N GLN A 235 21.72 -2.59 4.21
CA GLN A 235 21.74 -3.76 3.34
C GLN A 235 21.90 -3.32 1.88
N THR A 236 22.19 -4.25 0.98
CA THR A 236 22.30 -3.98 -0.45
C THR A 236 21.31 -4.83 -1.25
N ALA A 237 20.64 -4.24 -2.22
CA ALA A 237 19.76 -4.96 -3.13
C ALA A 237 19.82 -4.34 -4.52
N ALA A 238 19.92 -5.15 -5.56
CA ALA A 238 19.76 -4.73 -6.95
C ALA A 238 18.43 -5.25 -7.47
N ILE A 239 17.46 -4.36 -7.69
CA ILE A 239 16.08 -4.71 -8.00
C ILE A 239 15.73 -4.23 -9.40
N THR A 240 15.12 -5.10 -10.20
CA THR A 240 14.55 -4.80 -11.52
C THR A 240 13.15 -5.39 -11.65
N GLY A 241 12.29 -4.71 -12.40
CA GLY A 241 10.93 -5.19 -12.69
C GLY A 241 9.96 -5.11 -11.51
N ALA A 242 10.30 -4.40 -10.43
CA ALA A 242 9.38 -4.14 -9.33
C ALA A 242 8.84 -2.72 -9.40
N GLU A 243 7.57 -2.55 -9.06
CA GLU A 243 6.87 -1.26 -9.04
C GLU A 243 6.67 -0.74 -7.62
N PHE A 244 6.70 -1.62 -6.62
CA PHE A 244 6.38 -1.25 -5.24
C PHE A 244 7.37 -1.85 -4.24
N LEU A 245 7.92 -1.01 -3.37
CA LEU A 245 8.78 -1.42 -2.29
C LEU A 245 8.08 -1.20 -0.95
N THR A 246 8.28 -2.16 -0.04
CA THR A 246 7.87 -2.02 1.36
C THR A 246 9.06 -2.18 2.27
N PHE A 247 9.12 -1.37 3.32
CA PHE A 247 10.17 -1.39 4.33
C PHE A 247 9.53 -1.67 5.67
N VAL A 248 9.82 -2.85 6.24
CA VAL A 248 9.19 -3.33 7.48
C VAL A 248 10.16 -3.14 8.64
N GLY A 249 9.91 -2.11 9.43
CA GLY A 249 10.69 -1.76 10.61
C GLY A 249 9.91 -1.91 11.90
N THR A 250 10.55 -1.56 13.02
CA THR A 250 9.89 -1.57 14.34
C THR A 250 8.83 -0.48 14.50
N ALA A 251 8.87 0.55 13.65
CA ALA A 251 7.95 1.69 13.68
C ALA A 251 6.68 1.47 12.82
N GLY A 252 6.68 0.45 11.95
CA GLY A 252 5.60 0.19 11.00
C GLY A 252 6.16 -0.18 9.63
N THR A 253 5.28 -0.12 8.63
CA THR A 253 5.60 -0.33 7.22
C THR A 253 5.63 1.00 6.50
N GLU A 254 6.74 1.28 5.82
CA GLU A 254 6.93 2.43 4.93
C GLU A 254 6.89 1.93 3.48
N THR A 255 6.47 2.80 2.54
CA THR A 255 6.34 2.41 1.12
C THR A 255 7.11 3.34 0.20
N VAL A 256 7.65 2.78 -0.88
CA VAL A 256 8.25 3.54 -1.97
C VAL A 256 7.75 2.99 -3.28
N VAL A 257 7.29 3.86 -4.18
CA VAL A 257 6.85 3.47 -5.52
C VAL A 257 7.97 3.69 -6.53
N LEU A 258 8.20 2.69 -7.37
CA LEU A 258 9.17 2.69 -8.46
C LEU A 258 8.43 2.96 -9.77
N ALA A 259 8.27 4.24 -10.10
CA ALA A 259 7.56 4.66 -11.30
C ALA A 259 8.41 4.45 -12.56
N GLN A 260 7.81 3.93 -13.62
CA GLN A 260 8.48 3.68 -14.91
C GLN A 260 8.45 4.91 -15.85
N SER A 261 7.76 5.97 -15.45
CA SER A 261 7.72 7.24 -16.20
C SER A 261 7.50 8.45 -15.28
N GLU A 262 7.84 9.64 -15.76
CA GLU A 262 7.55 10.90 -15.05
C GLU A 262 6.05 11.16 -14.90
N ALA A 263 5.23 10.69 -15.85
CA ALA A 263 3.77 10.81 -15.75
C ALA A 263 3.23 9.95 -14.60
N GLU A 264 3.67 8.70 -14.52
CA GLU A 264 3.32 7.80 -13.42
C GLU A 264 3.79 8.38 -12.08
N ALA A 265 5.03 8.84 -12.00
CA ALA A 265 5.55 9.44 -10.78
C ALA A 265 4.77 10.68 -10.36
N SER A 266 4.40 11.54 -11.31
CA SER A 266 3.58 12.73 -11.03
C SER A 266 2.19 12.35 -10.51
N ALA A 267 1.56 11.33 -11.09
CA ALA A 267 0.27 10.82 -10.63
C ALA A 267 0.38 10.28 -9.19
N LEU A 268 1.42 9.52 -8.89
CA LEU A 268 1.62 8.91 -7.58
C LEU A 268 1.97 9.94 -6.49
N ARG A 269 2.73 10.99 -6.83
CA ARG A 269 3.04 12.08 -5.88
C ARG A 269 1.81 12.91 -5.51
N LEU A 270 0.68 12.80 -6.23
CA LEU A 270 -0.58 13.42 -5.82
C LEU A 270 -1.11 12.84 -4.51
N TYR A 271 -0.77 11.60 -4.13
CA TYR A 271 -1.09 11.05 -2.82
C TYR A 271 -0.54 11.94 -1.70
N ASP A 272 0.76 12.17 -1.71
CA ASP A 272 1.37 13.01 -0.69
C ASP A 272 0.93 14.48 -0.84
N GLY A 273 0.93 15.02 -2.06
CA GLY A 273 0.55 16.41 -2.30
C GLY A 273 -0.89 16.75 -1.88
N LEU A 274 -1.88 15.93 -2.24
CA LEU A 274 -3.30 16.22 -1.97
C LEU A 274 -3.84 15.58 -0.70
N LEU A 275 -3.30 14.43 -0.30
CA LEU A 275 -3.81 13.64 0.83
C LEU A 275 -2.85 13.60 2.03
N GLY A 276 -1.58 13.99 1.85
CA GLY A 276 -0.58 14.03 2.93
C GLY A 276 -0.14 12.66 3.42
N ARG A 277 -0.15 11.65 2.54
CA ARG A 277 0.28 10.28 2.84
C ARG A 277 0.92 9.61 1.62
N ASP A 278 1.63 8.52 1.86
CA ASP A 278 2.15 7.66 0.80
C ASP A 278 1.02 6.93 0.04
N ALA A 279 1.31 6.56 -1.20
CA ALA A 279 0.45 5.68 -1.98
C ALA A 279 0.40 4.29 -1.35
N ASP A 280 -0.81 3.76 -1.18
CA ASP A 280 -1.02 2.35 -0.90
C ASP A 280 -0.89 1.52 -2.19
N LEU A 281 -0.65 0.21 -2.07
CA LEU A 281 -0.41 -0.67 -3.21
C LEU A 281 -1.54 -0.62 -4.25
N GLY A 282 -2.78 -0.76 -3.81
CA GLY A 282 -3.94 -0.82 -4.71
C GLY A 282 -4.13 0.51 -5.45
N GLY A 283 -3.95 1.62 -4.73
CA GLY A 283 -3.89 2.96 -5.29
C GLY A 283 -2.79 3.15 -6.33
N ALA A 284 -1.56 2.76 -5.98
CA ALA A 284 -0.41 2.88 -6.86
C ALA A 284 -0.57 2.07 -8.15
N GLN A 285 -1.02 0.82 -8.03
CA GLN A 285 -1.32 -0.05 -9.17
C GLN A 285 -2.44 0.51 -10.05
N ASN A 286 -3.51 1.05 -9.45
CA ASN A 286 -4.61 1.64 -10.20
C ASN A 286 -4.13 2.82 -11.06
N PHE A 287 -3.46 3.80 -10.45
CA PHE A 287 -3.03 4.98 -11.19
C PHE A 287 -1.91 4.69 -12.19
N ALA A 288 -0.99 3.78 -11.89
CA ALA A 288 -0.02 3.29 -12.88
C ALA A 288 -0.72 2.71 -14.11
N ASN A 289 -1.74 1.86 -13.91
CA ASN A 289 -2.55 1.31 -15.00
C ASN A 289 -3.29 2.39 -15.80
N GLN A 290 -3.84 3.41 -15.13
CA GLN A 290 -4.51 4.52 -15.81
C GLN A 290 -3.53 5.33 -16.68
N VAL A 291 -2.34 5.65 -16.16
CA VAL A 291 -1.30 6.36 -16.91
C VAL A 291 -0.87 5.53 -18.12
N ASN A 292 -0.65 4.22 -17.94
CA ASN A 292 -0.31 3.30 -19.01
C ASN A 292 -1.42 3.15 -20.06
N ALA A 293 -2.68 3.30 -19.67
CA ALA A 293 -3.84 3.35 -20.56
C ALA A 293 -4.01 4.71 -21.28
N GLY A 294 -3.22 5.72 -20.91
CA GLY A 294 -3.22 7.05 -21.53
C GLY A 294 -4.19 8.05 -20.89
N THR A 295 -4.68 7.79 -19.67
CA THR A 295 -5.44 8.79 -18.90
C THR A 295 -4.57 10.02 -18.65
N SER A 296 -5.14 11.22 -18.77
CA SER A 296 -4.39 12.45 -18.56
C SER A 296 -4.13 12.70 -17.06
N LEU A 297 -3.02 13.37 -16.74
CA LEU A 297 -2.74 13.78 -15.35
C LEU A 297 -3.81 14.69 -14.78
N THR A 298 -4.44 15.52 -15.62
CA THR A 298 -5.56 16.38 -15.22
C THR A 298 -6.77 15.55 -14.79
N ASP A 299 -7.10 14.48 -15.53
CA ASP A 299 -8.21 13.59 -15.15
C ASP A 299 -7.88 12.85 -13.85
N ILE A 300 -6.66 12.32 -13.70
CA ILE A 300 -6.20 11.67 -12.46
C ILE A 300 -6.25 12.64 -11.27
N ALA A 301 -5.75 13.87 -11.42
CA ALA A 301 -5.82 14.88 -10.37
C ALA A 301 -7.27 15.22 -9.99
N ASN A 302 -8.18 15.24 -10.96
CA ASN A 302 -9.61 15.38 -10.66
C ASN A 302 -10.18 14.16 -9.93
N GLU A 303 -9.70 12.94 -10.18
CA GLU A 303 -10.13 11.77 -9.39
C GLU A 303 -9.72 11.92 -7.91
N PHE A 304 -8.51 12.38 -7.62
CA PHE A 304 -8.09 12.71 -6.25
C PHE A 304 -8.97 13.80 -5.63
N LEU A 305 -9.14 14.93 -6.33
CA LEU A 305 -9.91 16.08 -5.82
C LEU A 305 -11.39 15.78 -5.58
N ASN A 306 -11.95 14.79 -6.29
CA ASN A 306 -13.34 14.34 -6.11
C ASN A 306 -13.46 13.10 -5.22
N SER A 307 -12.35 12.57 -4.70
CA SER A 307 -12.38 11.41 -3.82
C SER A 307 -12.97 11.75 -2.45
N ASP A 308 -13.67 10.80 -1.84
CA ASP A 308 -14.16 10.93 -0.47
C ASP A 308 -13.02 11.25 0.51
N GLU A 309 -11.83 10.71 0.27
CA GLU A 309 -10.65 10.94 1.10
C GLU A 309 -10.20 12.41 1.06
N PHE A 310 -10.06 12.98 -0.14
CA PHE A 310 -9.71 14.39 -0.28
C PHE A 310 -10.81 15.29 0.29
N VAL A 311 -12.09 15.01 -0.01
CA VAL A 311 -13.22 15.79 0.52
C VAL A 311 -13.21 15.76 2.05
N ASN A 312 -13.02 14.59 2.66
CA ASN A 312 -12.99 14.46 4.11
C ASN A 312 -11.81 15.22 4.73
N THR A 313 -10.63 15.14 4.11
CA THR A 313 -9.40 15.80 4.59
C THR A 313 -9.48 17.32 4.42
N SER A 314 -9.84 17.79 3.23
CA SER A 314 -9.90 19.21 2.88
C SER A 314 -11.00 19.98 3.62
N THR A 315 -12.10 19.32 3.99
CA THR A 315 -13.24 19.97 4.66
C THR A 315 -13.16 19.92 6.19
N LEU A 316 -12.27 19.11 6.77
CA LEU A 316 -12.11 18.96 8.22
C LEU A 316 -11.84 20.31 8.91
N ALA A 317 -10.82 21.04 8.44
CA ALA A 317 -10.44 22.31 9.05
C ALA A 317 -11.53 23.39 8.88
N PRO A 318 -12.09 23.63 7.67
CA PRO A 318 -13.21 24.56 7.50
C PRO A 318 -14.41 24.26 8.41
N ILE A 319 -14.83 22.98 8.53
CA ILE A 319 -15.95 22.59 9.40
C ILE A 319 -15.62 22.88 10.87
N ASN A 320 -14.44 22.47 11.34
CA ASN A 320 -14.04 22.69 12.72
C ASN A 320 -13.93 24.18 13.07
N THR A 321 -13.41 25.00 12.15
CA THR A 321 -13.40 26.47 12.31
C THR A 321 -14.81 27.03 12.43
N LEU A 322 -15.75 26.60 11.59
CA LEU A 322 -17.16 27.02 11.71
C LEU A 322 -17.77 26.63 13.06
N TYR A 323 -17.48 25.43 13.57
CA TYR A 323 -17.94 25.01 14.90
C TYR A 323 -17.34 25.87 16.03
N ASN A 324 -16.05 26.14 15.95
CA ASN A 324 -15.36 26.92 16.98
C ASN A 324 -15.87 28.36 17.03
N GLU A 325 -15.96 28.99 15.87
CA GLU A 325 -16.34 30.40 15.74
C GLU A 325 -17.85 30.61 15.96
N LEU A 326 -18.71 29.74 15.41
CA LEU A 326 -20.17 29.95 15.50
C LEU A 326 -20.82 29.42 16.78
N LEU A 327 -20.15 28.50 17.51
CA LEU A 327 -20.68 27.88 18.72
C LEU A 327 -19.78 28.12 19.96
N GLY A 328 -18.66 28.82 19.80
CA GLY A 328 -17.68 29.05 20.88
C GLY A 328 -16.99 27.78 21.37
N ARG A 329 -16.90 26.75 20.51
CA ARG A 329 -16.20 25.51 20.84
C ARG A 329 -14.68 25.70 20.70
N THR A 330 -13.92 24.83 21.36
CA THR A 330 -12.45 24.76 21.20
C THR A 330 -12.00 23.44 20.58
N THR A 331 -12.91 22.50 20.36
CA THR A 331 -12.62 21.13 19.91
C THR A 331 -13.25 20.81 18.55
N GLY A 332 -13.92 21.77 17.90
CA GLY A 332 -14.61 21.57 16.63
C GLY A 332 -15.88 20.73 16.72
N ALA A 333 -16.21 20.09 15.59
CA ALA A 333 -17.32 19.16 15.49
C ALA A 333 -17.02 17.87 16.27
N ASP A 334 -18.04 17.27 16.88
CA ASP A 334 -17.93 15.88 17.33
C ASP A 334 -17.95 14.92 16.12
N GLY A 335 -17.51 13.68 16.31
CA GLY A 335 -17.37 12.72 15.20
C GLY A 335 -18.68 12.47 14.43
N GLY A 336 -19.84 12.52 15.09
CA GLY A 336 -21.13 12.35 14.42
C GLY A 336 -21.55 13.58 13.61
N GLY A 337 -21.31 14.78 14.17
CA GLY A 337 -21.54 16.04 13.49
C GLY A 337 -20.65 16.21 12.27
N LEU A 338 -19.35 15.94 12.41
CA LEU A 338 -18.39 16.01 11.31
C LEU A 338 -18.80 15.10 10.15
N GLN A 339 -19.08 13.83 10.43
CA GLN A 339 -19.49 12.86 9.42
C GLN A 339 -20.76 13.30 8.69
N THR A 340 -21.73 13.89 9.42
CA THR A 340 -22.97 14.39 8.81
C THR A 340 -22.69 15.48 7.78
N TRP A 341 -21.78 16.41 8.09
CA TRP A 341 -21.42 17.49 7.16
C TRP A 341 -20.56 17.00 5.99
N GLN A 342 -19.62 16.09 6.24
CA GLN A 342 -18.84 15.47 5.17
C GLN A 342 -19.73 14.70 4.18
N THR A 343 -20.72 13.94 4.68
CA THR A 343 -21.72 13.30 3.81
C THR A 343 -22.58 14.32 3.05
N LEU A 344 -22.92 15.46 3.65
CA LEU A 344 -23.64 16.52 2.93
C LEU A 344 -22.79 17.07 1.76
N LEU A 345 -21.50 17.32 2.00
CA LEU A 345 -20.57 17.86 1.00
C LEU A 345 -20.32 16.85 -0.13
N ALA A 346 -20.11 15.57 0.21
CA ALA A 346 -19.99 14.48 -0.77
C ALA A 346 -21.22 14.34 -1.68
N ASN A 347 -22.41 14.72 -1.20
CA ASN A 347 -23.65 14.72 -1.99
C ASN A 347 -23.94 16.05 -2.71
N GLY A 348 -22.95 16.92 -2.86
CA GLY A 348 -23.06 18.19 -3.60
C GLY A 348 -23.61 19.36 -2.78
N GLY A 349 -23.68 19.23 -1.45
CA GLY A 349 -23.90 20.37 -0.56
C GLY A 349 -22.71 21.34 -0.56
N THR A 350 -22.92 22.55 -0.06
CA THR A 350 -21.87 23.59 0.03
C THR A 350 -21.42 23.82 1.47
N LEU A 351 -20.22 24.37 1.67
CA LEU A 351 -19.81 24.85 3.00
C LEU A 351 -20.78 25.92 3.55
N GLY A 352 -21.45 26.68 2.68
CA GLY A 352 -22.52 27.58 3.11
C GLY A 352 -23.75 26.86 3.66
N ASP A 353 -24.07 25.65 3.19
CA ASP A 353 -25.13 24.83 3.77
C ASP A 353 -24.73 24.31 5.16
N VAL A 354 -23.46 23.93 5.34
CA VAL A 354 -22.90 23.56 6.64
C VAL A 354 -22.95 24.74 7.60
N ALA A 355 -22.49 25.92 7.18
CA ALA A 355 -22.51 27.13 7.98
C ALA A 355 -23.94 27.54 8.37
N ALA A 356 -24.89 27.44 7.45
CA ALA A 356 -26.31 27.67 7.73
C ALA A 356 -26.87 26.70 8.76
N GLY A 357 -26.54 25.41 8.63
CA GLY A 357 -26.95 24.36 9.56
C GLY A 357 -26.41 24.58 10.97
N ILE A 358 -25.13 24.94 11.08
CA ILE A 358 -24.48 25.26 12.36
C ILE A 358 -25.10 26.53 12.97
N ALA A 359 -25.19 27.63 12.22
CA ALA A 359 -25.71 28.92 12.69
C ALA A 359 -27.20 28.87 13.06
N GLY A 360 -27.98 27.99 12.43
CA GLY A 360 -29.39 27.76 12.72
C GLY A 360 -29.65 26.78 13.89
N SER A 361 -28.62 26.12 14.39
CA SER A 361 -28.75 25.05 15.38
C SER A 361 -29.26 25.55 16.74
N ALA A 362 -29.85 24.64 17.53
CA ALA A 362 -30.23 24.93 18.91
C ALA A 362 -29.02 25.23 19.81
N GLU A 363 -27.81 24.85 19.41
CA GLU A 363 -26.58 25.18 20.11
C GLU A 363 -26.15 26.62 19.84
N ALA A 364 -26.16 27.04 18.57
CA ALA A 364 -25.89 28.44 18.20
C ALA A 364 -26.87 29.42 18.88
N GLN A 365 -28.14 29.01 19.01
CA GLN A 365 -29.15 29.80 19.74
C GLN A 365 -28.84 29.92 21.24
N ARG A 366 -28.15 28.94 21.85
CA ARG A 366 -27.74 28.98 23.26
C ARG A 366 -26.44 29.73 23.48
N PHE A 367 -25.61 29.88 22.45
CA PHE A 367 -24.36 30.63 22.49
C PHE A 367 -24.58 32.16 22.62
N ASP A 368 -25.83 32.64 22.49
CA ASP A 368 -26.33 33.99 22.82
C ASP A 368 -25.41 35.18 22.46
N GLN A 369 -24.76 35.06 21.31
CA GLN A 369 -23.83 36.07 20.81
C GLN A 369 -24.57 37.30 20.27
N SER A 370 -23.97 38.49 20.31
CA SER A 370 -24.57 39.65 19.61
C SER A 370 -24.51 39.48 18.07
N ASN A 371 -25.36 40.20 17.34
CA ASN A 371 -25.34 40.16 15.87
C ASN A 371 -24.00 40.65 15.29
N ALA A 372 -23.36 41.61 15.95
CA ALA A 372 -22.09 42.15 15.48
C ALA A 372 -20.95 41.13 15.66
N GLU A 373 -20.88 40.48 16.82
CA GLU A 373 -19.88 39.45 17.10
C GLU A 373 -20.09 38.23 16.18
N PHE A 374 -21.33 37.77 16.00
CA PHE A 374 -21.64 36.68 15.05
C PHE A 374 -21.13 36.94 13.64
N VAL A 375 -21.33 38.16 13.12
CA VAL A 375 -20.84 38.53 11.78
C VAL A 375 -19.30 38.58 11.76
N GLN A 376 -18.66 39.07 12.83
CA GLN A 376 -17.19 39.12 12.88
C GLN A 376 -16.55 37.74 12.92
N ASP A 377 -17.08 36.84 13.75
CA ASP A 377 -16.55 35.48 13.86
C ASP A 377 -16.74 34.70 12.56
N LEU A 378 -17.87 34.93 11.87
CA LEU A 378 -18.11 34.36 10.55
C LEU A 378 -17.18 34.92 9.47
N TYR A 379 -16.85 36.22 9.51
CA TYR A 379 -15.85 36.82 8.63
C TYR A 379 -14.46 36.23 8.89
N ALA A 380 -14.08 36.06 10.15
CA ALA A 380 -12.82 35.42 10.52
C ALA A 380 -12.77 33.97 10.03
N ALA A 381 -13.84 33.20 10.26
CA ALA A 381 -13.95 31.80 9.85
C ALA A 381 -13.91 31.62 8.32
N ALA A 382 -14.73 32.38 7.60
CA ALA A 382 -14.99 32.17 6.17
C ALA A 382 -14.01 32.94 5.27
N LEU A 383 -13.56 34.12 5.69
CA LEU A 383 -12.78 35.05 4.88
C LEU A 383 -11.38 35.30 5.43
N GLY A 384 -11.05 34.77 6.63
CA GLY A 384 -9.72 34.88 7.22
C GLY A 384 -9.34 36.30 7.67
N ARG A 385 -10.33 37.19 7.80
CA ARG A 385 -10.15 38.58 8.22
C ARG A 385 -11.35 39.09 8.97
N ASN A 386 -11.19 40.21 9.67
CA ASN A 386 -12.32 40.93 10.27
C ASN A 386 -13.14 41.66 9.19
N ALA A 387 -14.46 41.79 9.38
CA ALA A 387 -15.24 42.70 8.54
C ALA A 387 -14.83 44.14 8.80
N ASP A 388 -14.79 44.94 7.73
CA ASP A 388 -14.77 46.38 7.85
C ASP A 388 -16.11 46.90 8.40
N GLN A 389 -16.11 48.13 8.90
CA GLN A 389 -17.29 48.70 9.55
C GLN A 389 -18.51 48.76 8.63
N ALA A 390 -18.32 49.04 7.33
CA ALA A 390 -19.44 49.17 6.40
C ALA A 390 -20.07 47.81 6.08
N GLY A 391 -19.23 46.78 5.87
CA GLY A 391 -19.68 45.39 5.70
C GLY A 391 -20.42 44.88 6.94
N LEU A 392 -19.85 45.12 8.13
CA LEU A 392 -20.46 44.75 9.40
C LEU A 392 -21.84 45.40 9.58
N ASP A 393 -21.94 46.71 9.38
CA ASP A 393 -23.19 47.46 9.52
C ASP A 393 -24.26 46.94 8.54
N ASN A 394 -23.88 46.59 7.31
CA ASN A 394 -24.80 46.03 6.31
C ASN A 394 -25.41 44.71 6.80
N TRP A 395 -24.58 43.74 7.18
CA TRP A 395 -25.06 42.43 7.66
C TRP A 395 -25.88 42.52 8.94
N VAL A 396 -25.45 43.36 9.89
CA VAL A 396 -26.19 43.59 11.13
C VAL A 396 -27.55 44.21 10.84
N ASN A 397 -27.65 45.17 9.92
CA ASN A 397 -28.92 45.72 9.49
C ASN A 397 -29.81 44.67 8.80
N ASN A 398 -29.25 43.75 8.01
CA ASN A 398 -30.02 42.65 7.42
C ASN A 398 -30.62 41.73 8.50
N LEU A 399 -29.85 41.41 9.54
CA LEU A 399 -30.34 40.64 10.69
C LEU A 399 -31.45 41.37 11.44
N PHE A 400 -31.33 42.69 11.64
CA PHE A 400 -32.41 43.49 12.25
C PHE A 400 -33.67 43.57 11.38
N ASN A 401 -33.52 43.51 10.06
CA ASN A 401 -34.62 43.55 9.09
C ASN A 401 -35.22 42.17 8.78
N GLY A 402 -34.82 41.11 9.52
CA GLY A 402 -35.47 39.81 9.50
C GLY A 402 -34.73 38.70 8.74
N SER A 403 -33.52 38.94 8.22
CA SER A 403 -32.66 37.86 7.74
C SER A 403 -32.28 36.94 8.90
N THR A 404 -32.26 35.63 8.67
CA THR A 404 -31.81 34.69 9.69
C THR A 404 -30.29 34.61 9.73
N ARG A 405 -29.72 34.17 10.87
CA ARG A 405 -28.28 33.86 10.96
C ARG A 405 -27.86 32.78 9.97
N ALA A 406 -28.73 31.81 9.69
CA ALA A 406 -28.48 30.78 8.70
C ALA A 406 -28.34 31.37 7.28
N ASP A 407 -29.21 32.31 6.90
CA ASP A 407 -29.14 32.99 5.60
C ASP A 407 -27.85 33.83 5.48
N VAL A 408 -27.50 34.55 6.53
CA VAL A 408 -26.25 35.36 6.56
C VAL A 408 -25.01 34.47 6.52
N ALA A 409 -24.98 33.37 7.28
CA ALA A 409 -23.91 32.37 7.26
C ALA A 409 -23.71 31.80 5.86
N LYS A 410 -24.78 31.36 5.22
CA LYS A 410 -24.74 30.84 3.86
C LYS A 410 -24.23 31.88 2.86
N ALA A 411 -24.71 33.12 2.97
CA ALA A 411 -24.34 34.18 2.04
C ALA A 411 -22.86 34.56 2.11
N ILE A 412 -22.28 34.64 3.31
CA ILE A 412 -20.86 34.97 3.48
C ILE A 412 -19.96 33.81 3.06
N VAL A 413 -20.29 32.57 3.44
CA VAL A 413 -19.47 31.39 3.13
C VAL A 413 -19.51 31.00 1.65
N ASN A 414 -20.62 31.31 0.94
CA ASN A 414 -20.72 31.10 -0.51
C ASN A 414 -20.31 32.34 -1.33
N SER A 415 -19.68 33.33 -0.72
CA SER A 415 -19.23 34.53 -1.43
C SER A 415 -17.99 34.25 -2.30
N ASP A 416 -17.79 35.04 -3.35
CA ASP A 416 -16.60 34.99 -4.19
C ASP A 416 -15.31 35.16 -3.37
N GLU A 417 -15.37 35.94 -2.30
CA GLU A 417 -14.23 36.15 -1.39
C GLU A 417 -13.89 34.89 -0.59
N ALA A 418 -14.90 34.15 -0.12
CA ALA A 418 -14.69 32.87 0.55
C ALA A 418 -14.10 31.84 -0.42
N ALA A 419 -14.54 31.85 -1.69
CA ALA A 419 -13.96 30.99 -2.74
C ALA A 419 -12.47 31.32 -2.98
N LEU A 420 -12.12 32.60 -3.10
CA LEU A 420 -10.72 33.03 -3.24
C LEU A 420 -9.86 32.65 -2.03
N LYS A 421 -10.42 32.71 -0.82
CA LYS A 421 -9.73 32.22 0.38
C LYS A 421 -9.53 30.71 0.32
N ALA A 422 -10.55 29.93 -0.06
CA ALA A 422 -10.45 28.49 -0.15
C ALA A 422 -9.37 28.06 -1.16
N ASP A 423 -9.29 28.72 -2.32
CA ASP A 423 -8.22 28.50 -3.30
C ASP A 423 -6.84 28.85 -2.74
N SER A 424 -6.75 29.96 -1.98
CA SER A 424 -5.54 30.36 -1.29
C SER A 424 -5.09 29.33 -0.24
N ASP A 425 -6.02 28.79 0.54
CA ASP A 425 -5.76 27.77 1.56
C ASP A 425 -5.37 26.43 0.91
N PHE A 426 -6.01 26.07 -0.20
CA PHE A 426 -5.67 24.89 -1.00
C PHE A 426 -4.21 24.95 -1.47
N ILE A 427 -3.80 26.08 -2.05
CA ILE A 427 -2.41 26.30 -2.48
C ILE A 427 -1.45 26.20 -1.28
N ASP A 428 -1.76 26.85 -0.15
CA ASP A 428 -0.90 26.82 1.02
C ASP A 428 -0.70 25.40 1.58
N ASN A 429 -1.78 24.62 1.63
CA ASN A 429 -1.72 23.25 2.11
C ASN A 429 -0.89 22.38 1.15
N LEU A 430 -1.10 22.53 -0.15
CA LEU A 430 -0.35 21.80 -1.17
C LEU A 430 1.15 22.11 -1.16
N TYR A 431 1.55 23.35 -0.85
CA TYR A 431 2.96 23.66 -0.59
C TYR A 431 3.48 22.93 0.65
N LEU A 432 2.72 22.94 1.75
CA LEU A 432 3.14 22.30 3.00
C LEU A 432 3.32 20.80 2.83
N THR A 433 2.38 20.12 2.19
CA THR A 433 2.43 18.67 1.96
C THR A 433 3.48 18.33 0.92
N ALA A 434 3.36 18.85 -0.30
CA ALA A 434 4.21 18.43 -1.43
C ALA A 434 5.66 18.92 -1.34
N THR A 435 5.95 20.01 -0.63
CA THR A 435 7.30 20.61 -0.56
C THR A 435 7.88 20.70 0.85
N GLY A 436 7.09 20.37 1.87
CA GLY A 436 7.52 20.46 3.27
C GLY A 436 7.67 21.88 3.81
N ARG A 437 7.20 22.91 3.08
CA ARG A 437 7.33 24.31 3.50
C ARG A 437 6.08 25.14 3.20
N ALA A 438 5.99 26.29 3.87
CA ALA A 438 4.96 27.27 3.57
C ALA A 438 5.19 27.91 2.18
N SER A 439 4.08 28.24 1.51
CA SER A 439 4.10 29.03 0.29
C SER A 439 4.72 30.42 0.57
N ASP A 440 5.50 30.92 -0.39
CA ASP A 440 5.94 32.31 -0.39
C ASP A 440 5.00 33.17 -1.24
N THR A 441 5.08 34.49 -1.10
CA THR A 441 4.16 35.42 -1.77
C THR A 441 4.20 35.29 -3.29
N ALA A 442 5.38 35.06 -3.89
CA ALA A 442 5.51 35.00 -5.34
C ALA A 442 5.05 33.64 -5.90
N GLY A 443 5.43 32.56 -5.23
CA GLY A 443 4.99 31.20 -5.53
C GLY A 443 3.48 31.08 -5.45
N LYS A 444 2.87 31.59 -4.37
CA LYS A 444 1.41 31.60 -4.20
C LYS A 444 0.70 32.42 -5.28
N ALA A 445 1.18 33.63 -5.56
CA ALA A 445 0.59 34.50 -6.58
C ALA A 445 0.53 33.83 -7.97
N THR A 446 1.57 33.06 -8.33
CA THR A 446 1.62 32.32 -9.60
C THR A 446 0.44 31.36 -9.75
N PHE A 447 0.13 30.59 -8.70
CA PHE A 447 -0.96 29.60 -8.75
C PHE A 447 -2.33 30.23 -8.55
N THR A 448 -2.43 31.31 -7.76
CA THR A 448 -3.68 32.09 -7.69
C THR A 448 -4.03 32.73 -9.03
N ASP A 449 -3.03 33.21 -9.79
CA ASP A 449 -3.23 33.77 -11.13
C ASP A 449 -3.73 32.69 -12.12
N ILE A 450 -3.29 31.43 -11.98
CA ILE A 450 -3.79 30.32 -12.80
C ILE A 450 -5.30 30.15 -12.60
N LEU A 451 -5.75 30.09 -11.34
CA LEU A 451 -7.17 29.93 -11.00
C LEU A 451 -7.99 31.15 -11.46
N ALA A 452 -7.47 32.37 -11.26
CA ALA A 452 -8.12 33.59 -11.70
C ALA A 452 -8.29 33.69 -13.23
N ASN A 453 -7.44 33.01 -14.01
CA ASN A 453 -7.50 32.97 -15.47
C ASN A 453 -8.21 31.72 -16.02
N GLY A 454 -8.96 31.00 -15.17
CA GLY A 454 -9.79 29.85 -15.58
C GLY A 454 -9.07 28.50 -15.58
N GLY A 455 -7.88 28.42 -15.00
CA GLY A 455 -7.26 27.15 -14.64
C GLY A 455 -7.99 26.47 -13.48
N THR A 456 -7.71 25.19 -13.28
CA THR A 456 -8.35 24.34 -12.28
C THR A 456 -7.45 24.05 -11.09
N GLN A 457 -8.03 23.58 -9.98
CA GLN A 457 -7.24 23.07 -8.85
C GLN A 457 -6.38 21.85 -9.27
N ALA A 458 -6.80 21.08 -10.27
CA ALA A 458 -5.99 20.01 -10.86
C ALA A 458 -4.72 20.56 -11.53
N ASP A 459 -4.82 21.68 -12.27
CA ASP A 459 -3.65 22.32 -12.90
C ASP A 459 -2.65 22.82 -11.84
N VAL A 460 -3.17 23.36 -10.74
CA VAL A 460 -2.36 23.79 -9.59
C VAL A 460 -1.70 22.60 -8.89
N ALA A 461 -2.46 21.52 -8.64
CA ALA A 461 -1.97 20.28 -8.05
C ALA A 461 -0.77 19.72 -8.84
N ILE A 462 -0.96 19.53 -10.14
CA ILE A 462 0.08 19.03 -11.05
C ILE A 462 1.28 19.98 -11.07
N GLY A 463 1.05 21.29 -11.11
CA GLY A 463 2.11 22.29 -11.16
C GLY A 463 3.01 22.31 -9.92
N ILE A 464 2.45 22.16 -8.72
CA ILE A 464 3.23 22.13 -7.47
C ILE A 464 3.87 20.76 -7.26
N VAL A 465 3.09 19.68 -7.38
CA VAL A 465 3.57 18.31 -7.12
C VAL A 465 4.62 17.85 -8.13
N GLY A 466 4.52 18.32 -9.38
CA GLY A 466 5.52 18.07 -10.41
C GLY A 466 6.74 19.01 -10.37
N SER A 467 6.81 19.94 -9.42
CA SER A 467 7.93 20.87 -9.31
C SER A 467 9.20 20.15 -8.86
N VAL A 468 10.37 20.66 -9.28
CA VAL A 468 11.68 20.11 -8.84
C VAL A 468 11.81 20.07 -7.32
N GLU A 469 11.21 21.05 -6.64
CA GLU A 469 11.19 21.11 -5.18
C GLU A 469 10.34 19.98 -4.58
N ALA A 470 9.13 19.77 -5.07
CA ALA A 470 8.27 18.69 -4.59
C ALA A 470 8.86 17.32 -4.89
N VAL A 471 9.47 17.14 -6.07
CA VAL A 471 10.18 15.90 -6.44
C VAL A 471 11.36 15.62 -5.50
N ALA A 472 12.01 16.65 -4.97
CA ALA A 472 13.11 16.48 -4.02
C ALA A 472 12.64 16.23 -2.58
N HIS A 473 11.42 16.66 -2.23
CA HIS A 473 10.81 16.42 -0.92
C HIS A 473 10.14 15.03 -0.87
N ASN A 474 9.43 14.65 -1.94
CA ASN A 474 8.66 13.41 -2.03
C ASN A 474 9.56 12.30 -2.59
N ASP A 475 10.47 11.83 -1.74
CA ASP A 475 11.43 10.76 -2.02
C ASP A 475 10.83 9.34 -1.96
N ASN A 476 9.56 9.23 -1.55
CA ASN A 476 8.74 8.02 -1.61
C ASN A 476 8.31 7.60 -3.04
N VAL A 477 8.61 8.41 -4.06
CA VAL A 477 8.36 8.07 -5.48
C VAL A 477 9.62 8.27 -6.32
N ILE A 478 10.17 7.15 -6.80
CA ILE A 478 11.42 7.11 -7.53
C ILE A 478 11.16 6.81 -9.00
N VAL A 479 11.69 7.66 -9.89
CA VAL A 479 11.56 7.47 -11.34
C VAL A 479 12.69 6.58 -11.83
N LEU A 480 12.33 5.42 -12.35
CA LEU A 480 13.23 4.50 -13.03
C LEU A 480 13.28 4.82 -14.52
N HIS A 481 14.50 4.81 -15.07
CA HIS A 481 14.72 5.15 -16.48
C HIS A 481 15.01 3.88 -17.29
N GLY A 482 14.42 3.79 -18.47
CA GLY A 482 14.76 2.77 -19.46
C GLY A 482 16.20 2.91 -19.97
N ALA A 483 16.65 1.97 -20.81
CA ALA A 483 17.94 2.09 -21.49
C ALA A 483 17.94 3.35 -22.39
N VAL A 484 18.92 4.24 -22.19
CA VAL A 484 19.16 5.44 -23.01
C VAL A 484 19.79 5.08 -24.34
#